data_AF-A0A8J7UV63-F1
#
_entry.id   AF-A0A8J7UV63-F1
#
_cell.length_a   1.000
_cell.length_b   1.000
_cell.length_c   1.000
_cell.angle_alpha   90.00
_cell.angle_beta   90.00
_cell.angle_gamma   90.00
#
_symmetry.space_group_name_H-M   'P 1'
#
loop_
_entity.id
_entity.type
_entity.pdbx_description
1 polymer ?
#
loop_
_entity_poly.entity_id
_entity_poly.type
_entity_poly.pdbx_seq_one_letter_code
_entity_poly.pdbx_strand_id
1 'polypeptide(L)'
;MPQHKSAEKRVRQSAKRRLANREKRSRMRTLTRKVLETDKKEQAEPLLNDAVSYIDRLACKGLIHKNTAANRKSRIVRHVNSL
;
A
#
# COMPACT_ATOMS: atom_id res chain seq x y z
N MET A 1 10.34 27.86 -11.98
CA MET A 1 11.20 27.89 -10.77
C MET A 1 10.41 28.53 -9.64
N PRO A 2 10.56 28.11 -8.36
CA PRO A 2 9.81 28.74 -7.27
C PRO A 2 10.17 30.22 -7.19
N GLN A 3 9.17 31.10 -7.21
CA GLN A 3 9.37 32.56 -7.13
C GLN A 3 9.42 33.06 -5.69
N HIS A 4 8.96 32.25 -4.72
CA HIS A 4 8.93 32.59 -3.29
C HIS A 4 9.64 31.52 -2.45
N LYS A 5 10.29 31.95 -1.35
CA LYS A 5 11.00 31.06 -0.40
C LYS A 5 10.11 29.95 0.18
N SER A 6 8.82 30.26 0.40
CA SER A 6 7.82 29.29 0.87
C SER A 6 7.57 28.18 -0.15
N ALA A 7 7.48 28.53 -1.44
CA ALA A 7 7.29 27.58 -2.53
C ALA A 7 8.51 26.66 -2.69
N GLU A 8 9.73 27.19 -2.62
CA GLU A 8 10.96 26.39 -2.66
C GLU A 8 11.03 25.37 -1.53
N LYS A 9 10.65 25.77 -0.31
CA LYS A 9 10.53 24.87 0.84
C LYS A 9 9.50 23.77 0.58
N ARG A 10 8.35 24.09 -0.02
CA ARG A 10 7.32 23.09 -0.37
C ARG A 10 7.82 22.09 -1.40
N VAL A 11 8.59 22.50 -2.41
CA VAL A 11 9.20 21.61 -3.40
C VAL A 11 10.16 20.60 -2.73
N ARG A 12 11.03 21.06 -1.82
CA ARG A 12 11.93 20.16 -1.07
C ARG A 12 11.14 19.16 -0.21
N GLN A 13 10.11 19.62 0.50
CA GLN A 13 9.26 18.76 1.32
C GLN A 13 8.48 17.74 0.50
N SER A 14 7.93 18.15 -0.65
CA SER A 14 7.14 17.27 -1.51
C SER A 14 8.01 16.18 -2.13
N ALA A 15 9.22 16.49 -2.56
CA ALA A 15 10.17 15.51 -3.08
C ALA A 15 10.49 14.42 -2.04
N LYS A 16 10.82 14.81 -0.81
CA LYS A 16 11.09 13.87 0.29
C LYS A 16 9.89 12.97 0.60
N ARG A 17 8.69 13.56 0.70
CA ARG A 17 7.45 12.81 0.94
C ARG A 17 7.11 11.87 -0.22
N ARG A 18 7.31 12.31 -1.47
CA ARG A 18 7.03 11.52 -2.68
C ARG A 18 7.86 10.25 -2.71
N LEU A 19 9.16 10.33 -2.43
CA LEU A 19 10.06 9.16 -2.41
C LEU A 19 9.61 8.12 -1.36
N ALA A 20 9.43 8.55 -0.11
CA ALA A 20 8.99 7.66 0.97
C ALA A 20 7.59 7.04 0.69
N ASN A 21 6.68 7.81 0.09
CA ASN A 21 5.35 7.31 -0.24
C ASN A 21 5.36 6.34 -1.42
N ARG A 22 6.26 6.55 -2.38
CA ARG A 22 6.46 5.64 -3.51
C ARG A 22 6.90 4.26 -3.03
N GLU A 23 7.88 4.22 -2.12
CA GLU A 23 8.38 2.96 -1.54
C GLU A 23 7.29 2.21 -0.78
N LYS A 24 6.55 2.90 0.09
CA LYS A 24 5.41 2.32 0.82
C LYS A 24 4.34 1.75 -0.11
N ARG A 25 3.97 2.50 -1.16
CA ARG A 25 3.00 2.02 -2.16
C ARG A 25 3.54 0.86 -2.97
N SER A 26 4.83 0.86 -3.30
CA SER A 26 5.48 -0.26 -4.00
C SER A 26 5.43 -1.53 -3.15
N ARG A 27 5.86 -1.44 -1.88
CA ARG A 27 5.81 -2.57 -0.94
C ARG A 27 4.40 -3.13 -0.77
N MET A 28 3.38 -2.27 -0.65
CA MET A 28 1.98 -2.72 -0.61
C MET A 28 1.62 -3.53 -1.85
N ARG A 29 1.95 -3.04 -3.05
CA ARG A 29 1.68 -3.74 -4.32
C ARG A 29 2.40 -5.08 -4.38
N THR A 30 3.65 -5.16 -3.92
CA THR A 30 4.42 -6.40 -3.86
C THR A 30 3.77 -7.41 -2.92
N LEU A 31 3.35 -7.01 -1.72
CA LEU A 31 2.67 -7.89 -0.77
C LEU A 31 1.34 -8.40 -1.35
N THR A 32 0.55 -7.51 -1.95
CA THR A 32 -0.69 -7.90 -2.64
C THR A 32 -0.42 -8.91 -3.76
N ARG A 33 0.64 -8.71 -4.55
CA ARG A 33 1.01 -9.63 -5.63
C ARG A 33 1.40 -11.01 -5.11
N LYS A 34 2.23 -11.07 -4.06
CA LYS A 34 2.64 -12.35 -3.44
C LYS A 34 1.44 -13.20 -3.02
N VAL A 35 0.42 -12.59 -2.41
CA VAL A 35 -0.81 -13.30 -2.02
C VAL A 35 -1.57 -13.82 -3.24
N LEU A 36 -1.56 -13.10 -4.36
CA LEU A 36 -2.26 -13.48 -5.59
C LEU A 36 -1.51 -14.51 -6.45
N GLU A 37 -0.22 -14.71 -6.21
CA GLU A 37 0.62 -15.69 -6.91
C GLU A 37 0.74 -17.01 -6.14
N THR A 38 0.13 -17.10 -4.96
CA THR A 38 0.22 -18.30 -4.12
C THR A 38 -0.96 -19.22 -4.42
N ASP A 39 -0.68 -20.46 -4.83
CA ASP A 39 -1.73 -21.46 -5.15
C ASP A 39 -2.10 -22.38 -3.98
N LYS A 40 -1.36 -22.31 -2.86
CA LYS A 40 -1.56 -23.15 -1.66
C LYS A 40 -2.14 -22.36 -0.50
N LYS A 41 -3.30 -22.80 -0.01
CA LYS A 41 -4.04 -22.14 1.08
C LYS A 41 -3.22 -21.95 2.36
N GLU A 42 -2.50 -22.98 2.79
CA GLU A 42 -1.66 -22.95 4.00
C GLU A 42 -0.56 -21.89 3.94
N GLN A 43 -0.04 -21.60 2.75
CA GLN A 43 0.99 -20.57 2.55
C GLN A 43 0.38 -19.18 2.35
N ALA A 44 -0.86 -19.11 1.88
CA ALA A 44 -1.57 -17.87 1.61
C ALA A 44 -2.09 -17.17 2.88
N GLU A 45 -2.49 -17.90 3.92
CA GLU A 45 -2.99 -17.34 5.18
C GLU A 45 -2.00 -16.40 5.90
N PRO A 46 -0.73 -16.77 6.15
CA PRO A 46 0.22 -15.86 6.78
C PRO A 46 0.51 -14.63 5.91
N LEU A 47 0.62 -14.81 4.59
CA LEU A 47 0.85 -13.72 3.64
C LEU A 47 -0.35 -12.76 3.58
N LEU A 48 -1.56 -13.29 3.70
CA LEU A 48 -2.80 -12.51 3.75
C LEU A 48 -2.81 -11.60 4.98
N ASN A 49 -2.49 -12.13 6.16
CA ASN A 49 -2.44 -11.36 7.40
C ASN A 49 -1.44 -10.20 7.31
N ASP A 50 -0.26 -10.46 6.77
CA ASP A 50 0.77 -9.43 6.55
C ASP A 50 0.32 -8.35 5.56
N ALA A 51 -0.28 -8.77 4.44
CA ALA A 51 -0.78 -7.85 3.41
C ALA A 51 -1.91 -6.96 3.95
N VAL A 52 -2.88 -7.55 4.67
CA VAL A 52 -4.00 -6.84 5.30
C VAL A 52 -3.50 -5.82 6.32
N SER A 53 -2.62 -6.25 7.24
CA SER A 53 -2.01 -5.37 8.25
C SER A 53 -1.28 -4.19 7.62
N TYR A 54 -0.52 -4.43 6.54
CA TYR A 54 0.20 -3.37 5.84
C TYR A 54 -0.73 -2.40 5.11
N ILE A 55 -1.79 -2.90 4.47
CA ILE A 55 -2.80 -2.07 3.79
C ILE A 55 -3.51 -1.15 4.79
N ASP A 56 -3.95 -1.69 5.93
CA ASP A 56 -4.65 -0.91 6.95
C ASP A 56 -3.74 0.14 7.58
N ARG A 57 -2.47 -0.18 7.82
CA ARG A 57 -1.48 0.80 8.28
C ARG A 57 -1.29 1.97 7.31
N LEU A 58 -1.38 1.73 5.99
CA LEU A 58 -1.31 2.80 4.99
C LEU A 58 -2.59 3.63 4.93
N ALA A 59 -3.74 3.03 5.19
CA ALA A 59 -5.01 3.73 5.29
C ALA A 59 -5.04 4.66 6.51
N CYS A 60 -4.62 4.18 7.68
CA CYS A 60 -4.53 4.99 8.90
C CYS A 60 -3.57 6.19 8.73
N LYS A 61 -2.48 6.02 7.97
CA LYS A 61 -1.54 7.11 7.63
C LYS A 61 -2.07 8.08 6.57
N GLY A 62 -3.29 7.89 6.06
CA GLY A 62 -3.89 8.70 4.99
C GLY A 62 -3.19 8.56 3.64
N LEU A 63 -2.34 7.54 3.46
CA LEU A 63 -1.58 7.37 2.21
C LEU A 63 -2.41 6.79 1.06
N ILE A 64 -3.44 6.03 1.44
CA ILE A 64 -4.49 5.48 0.59
C ILE A 64 -5.84 5.78 1.25
N HIS A 65 -6.88 5.96 0.43
CA HIS A 65 -8.23 6.19 0.95
C HIS A 65 -8.80 4.89 1.54
N LYS A 66 -9.67 5.00 2.57
CA LYS A 66 -10.32 3.87 3.23
C LYS A 66 -11.03 2.92 2.27
N ASN A 67 -11.73 3.47 1.27
CA ASN A 67 -12.42 2.66 0.25
C ASN A 67 -11.42 1.90 -0.64
N THR A 68 -10.28 2.52 -0.97
CA THR A 68 -9.26 1.83 -1.76
C THR A 68 -8.57 0.72 -0.96
N ALA A 69 -8.41 0.90 0.35
CA ALA A 69 -7.94 -0.15 1.24
C ALA A 69 -8.95 -1.31 1.30
N ALA A 70 -10.24 -1.01 1.52
CA ALA A 70 -11.31 -2.00 1.56
C ALA A 70 -11.41 -2.80 0.25
N ASN A 71 -11.36 -2.14 -0.91
CA ASN A 71 -11.40 -2.80 -2.22
C ASN A 71 -10.21 -3.76 -2.41
N ARG A 72 -9.00 -3.36 -1.98
CA ARG A 72 -7.81 -4.22 -2.06
C ARG A 72 -7.90 -5.41 -1.13
N LYS A 73 -8.36 -5.22 0.12
CA LYS A 73 -8.59 -6.31 1.08
C LYS A 73 -9.61 -7.31 0.55
N SER A 74 -10.74 -6.82 0.05
CA SER A 74 -11.79 -7.67 -0.53
C SER A 74 -11.25 -8.53 -1.68
N ARG A 75 -10.42 -7.96 -2.57
CA ARG A 75 -9.82 -8.70 -3.68
C ARG A 75 -8.92 -9.84 -3.22
N ILE A 76 -8.01 -9.60 -2.28
CA ILE A 76 -7.07 -10.63 -1.81
C ILE A 76 -7.76 -11.72 -0.98
N VAL A 77 -8.72 -11.34 -0.12
CA VAL A 77 -9.51 -12.30 0.66
C VAL A 77 -10.34 -13.19 -0.26
N ARG A 78 -10.99 -12.63 -1.29
CA ARG A 78 -11.76 -13.41 -2.25
C ARG A 78 -10.88 -14.43 -2.98
N HIS A 79 -9.66 -14.07 -3.34
CA HIS A 79 -8.72 -14.99 -3.99
C HIS A 79 -8.32 -16.13 -3.06
N VAL A 80 -7.92 -15.84 -1.81
CA VAL A 80 -7.55 -16.88 -0.84
C VAL A 80 -8.74 -17.79 -0.51
N ASN A 81 -9.96 -17.26 -0.47
CA ASN A 81 -11.17 -18.06 -0.24
C ASN A 81 -11.53 -18.95 -1.44
N SER A 82 -11.08 -18.62 -2.65
CA SER A 82 -11.28 -19.46 -3.84
C SER A 82 -10.23 -20.55 -4.02
N LEU A 83 -9.16 -20.52 -3.21
CA LEU A 83 -8.14 -21.57 -3.09
C LEU A 83 -8.52 -22.58 -2.00
#